data_AF-A0A529FNP6-F1
#
_entry.id   AF-A0A529FNP6-F1
#
_cell.length_a   1.000
_cell.length_b   1.000
_cell.length_c   1.000
_cell.angle_alpha   90.00
_cell.angle_beta   90.00
_cell.angle_gamma   90.00
#
_symmetry.space_group_name_H-M   'P 1'
#
loop_
_entity.id
_entity.type
_entity.pdbx_description
1 polymer ?
#
loop_
_entity_poly.entity_id
_entity_poly.type
_entity_poly.pdbx_seq_one_letter_code
_entity_poly.pdbx_strand_id
1 'polypeptide(L)' 'MKIIQVQTQAEAAGAQRISDMVGEGLRVRGHDVRTVFMYRKTDAFDGDPYADFI' A
#
# COMPACT_ATOMS: atom_id res chain seq x y z
N MET A 1 14.62 0.54 -7.08
CA MET A 1 13.88 -0.51 -7.83
C MET A 1 12.39 -0.20 -7.77
N LYS A 2 11.59 -0.70 -8.72
CA LYS A 2 10.12 -0.64 -8.65
C LYS A 2 9.59 -1.85 -7.91
N ILE A 3 8.76 -1.64 -6.89
CA ILE A 3 8.22 -2.68 -6.01
C ILE A 3 6.72 -2.48 -5.89
N ILE A 4 5.95 -3.54 -6.12
CA ILE A 4 4.50 -3.54 -5.93
C ILE A 4 4.16 -4.48 -4.79
N GLN A 5 3.50 -3.96 -3.76
CA GLN A 5 2.86 -4.76 -2.72
C GLN A 5 1.42 -5.00 -3.13
N VAL A 6 1.00 -6.26 -3.23
CA VAL A 6 -0.37 -6.59 -3.60
C VAL A 6 -1.12 -7.04 -2.34
N GLN A 7 -2.24 -6.38 -2.07
CA GLN A 7 -3.14 -6.74 -0.98
C GLN A 7 -4.55 -6.96 -1.52
N THR A 8 -5.27 -7.90 -0.91
CA THR A 8 -6.62 -8.25 -1.37
C THR A 8 -7.63 -7.17 -1.01
N GLN A 9 -7.62 -6.64 0.22
CA GLN A 9 -8.64 -5.74 0.75
C GLN A 9 -8.04 -4.45 1.31
N ALA A 10 -8.71 -3.32 1.10
CA ALA A 10 -8.38 -2.01 1.69
C ALA A 10 -9.32 -1.67 2.88
N GLU A 11 -8.83 -1.90 4.11
CA GLU A 11 -9.58 -1.66 5.36
C GLU A 11 -8.70 -1.10 6.52
N ALA A 12 -7.42 -0.87 6.26
CA ALA A 12 -6.42 -0.35 7.20
C ALA A 12 -6.23 -1.22 8.45
N ALA A 13 -6.27 -2.54 8.29
CA ALA A 13 -6.09 -3.51 9.37
C ALA A 13 -4.95 -4.51 9.10
N GLY A 14 -4.40 -5.06 10.19
CA GLY A 14 -3.47 -6.19 10.16
C GLY A 14 -2.28 -6.00 9.22
N ALA A 15 -2.23 -6.84 8.18
CA ALA A 15 -1.15 -6.87 7.18
C ALA A 15 -0.94 -5.54 6.44
N GLN A 16 -1.97 -4.68 6.38
CA GLN A 16 -1.89 -3.40 5.68
C GLN A 16 -0.98 -2.41 6.41
N ARG A 17 -1.02 -2.38 7.74
CA ARG A 17 -0.11 -1.57 8.56
C ARG A 17 1.34 -2.00 8.36
N ILE A 18 1.58 -3.31 8.26
CA ILE A 18 2.94 -3.82 8.00
C ILE A 18 3.40 -3.47 6.58
N SER A 19 2.52 -3.61 5.58
CA SER A 19 2.83 -3.23 4.21
C SER A 19 3.20 -1.75 4.10
N ASP A 20 2.46 -0.87 4.78
CA ASP A 20 2.74 0.57 4.82
C ASP A 20 4.10 0.88 5.45
N MET A 21 4.39 0.32 6.63
CA MET A 21 5.70 0.48 7.30
C MET A 21 6.86 -0.03 6.44
N VAL A 22 6.69 -1.17 5.77
CA VAL A 22 7.69 -1.72 4.86
C VAL A 22 7.85 -0.82 3.63
N GLY A 23 6.74 -0.34 3.08
CA GLY A 23 6.71 0.57 1.95
C GLY A 23 7.42 1.89 2.26
N GLU A 24 7.18 2.47 3.42
CA GLU A 24 7.86 3.67 3.91
C GLU A 24 9.36 3.46 4.01
N GLY A 25 9.80 2.40 4.69
CA GLY A 25 11.23 2.11 4.83
C GLY A 25 11.91 1.90 3.47
N LEU A 26 11.23 1.27 2.51
CA LEU A 26 11.75 1.10 1.15
C LEU A 26 11.79 2.42 0.36
N ARG A 27 10.77 3.28 0.49
CA ARG A 27 10.75 4.61 -0.12
C ARG A 27 11.90 5.49 0.39
N VAL A 28 12.15 5.50 1.70
CA VAL A 28 13.29 6.21 2.31
C VAL A 28 14.63 5.73 1.74
N ARG A 29 14.73 4.46 1.35
CA ARG A 29 15.92 3.88 0.69
C ARG A 29 16.01 4.13 -0.82
N GLY A 30 15.13 4.97 -1.39
CA GLY A 30 15.15 5.35 -2.81
C GLY A 30 14.47 4.34 -3.75
N HIS A 31 13.61 3.47 -3.22
CA HIS A 31 12.78 2.60 -4.05
C HIS A 31 11.45 3.29 -4.41
N ASP A 32 10.94 2.99 -5.60
CA ASP A 32 9.59 3.36 -6.04
C ASP A 32 8.66 2.24 -5.61
N VAL A 33 7.82 2.51 -4.61
CA VAL A 33 6.95 1.50 -3.97
C VAL A 33 5.51 1.96 -4.02
N ARG A 34 4.64 1.07 -4.50
CA ARG A 34 3.19 1.24 -4.53
C ARG A 34 2.52 0.05 -3.86
N THR A 35 1.38 0.29 -3.24
CA THR A 35 0.49 -0.76 -2.75
C THR A 35 -0.74 -0.81 -3.64
N VAL A 36 -1.05 -1.99 -4.18
CA VAL A 36 -2.24 -2.21 -5.01
C VAL A 36 -3.24 -3.03 -4.24
N PHE A 37 -4.48 -2.53 -4.14
CA PHE A 37 -5.60 -3.23 -3.52
C PHE A 37 -6.53 -3.82 -4.57
N MET A 38 -6.87 -5.11 -4.46
CA MET A 38 -7.82 -5.78 -5.35
C MET A 38 -9.29 -5.49 -5.03
N TYR A 39 -9.58 -5.08 -3.80
CA TYR A 39 -10.93 -4.83 -3.33
C TYR A 39 -10.96 -3.64 -2.36
N ARG A 40 -11.79 -2.66 -2.69
CA ARG A 40 -12.09 -1.53 -1.82
C ARG A 40 -13.21 -1.91 -0.84
N LYS A 41 -12.87 -1.98 0.45
CA LYS A 41 -13.84 -2.25 1.53
C LYS A 41 -14.24 -0.99 2.29
N THR A 42 -13.33 -0.03 2.38
CA THR A 42 -13.49 1.27 3.05
C THR A 42 -12.81 2.37 2.22
N ASP A 43 -12.92 3.62 2.64
CA ASP A 43 -12.26 4.81 2.07
C ASP A 43 -10.86 5.08 2.66
N ALA A 44 -10.35 4.18 3.51
CA ALA A 44 -9.16 4.41 4.32
C ALA A 44 -7.87 4.76 3.55
N PHE A 45 -7.78 4.37 2.27
CA PHE A 45 -6.61 4.60 1.40
C PHE A 45 -6.88 5.57 0.25
N ASP A 46 -8.03 6.26 0.23
CA ASP A 46 -8.42 7.13 -0.89
C ASP A 46 -7.52 8.36 -1.04
N GLY A 47 -6.96 8.83 0.07
CA GLY A 47 -6.02 9.95 0.09
C GLY A 47 -4.56 9.54 0.06
N ASP A 48 -4.25 8.24 0.01
CA ASP A 48 -2.87 7.76 0.04
C ASP A 48 -2.25 7.85 -1.37
N PRO A 49 -1.21 8.68 -1.59
CA PRO A 49 -0.60 8.83 -2.90
C PRO A 49 0.18 7.59 -3.37
N TYR A 50 0.40 6.61 -2.50
CA TYR A 50 1.10 5.36 -2.78
C TYR A 50 0.15 4.16 -2.93
N ALA A 51 -1.15 4.37 -2.76
CA ALA A 51 -2.17 3.35 -2.93
C ALA A 51 -2.81 3.45 -4.33
N ASP A 52 -2.88 2.31 -5.01
CA ASP A 52 -3.63 2.13 -6.24
C ASP A 52 -4.69 1.03 -6.03
N PHE A 53 -5.73 1.03 -6.86
CA PHE A 53 -6.82 0.05 -6.83
C PHE A 53 -7.00 -0.55 -8.23
N ILE A 54 -7.36 -1.83 -8.28
CA ILE A 54 -7.78 -2.53 -9.51
C ILE A 54 -9.30 -2.71 -9.48
#